data_AF-A0A6B2CGV1-F1
#
_entry.id   AF-A0A6B2CGV1-F1
#
_cell.length_a   1.000
_cell.length_b   1.000
_cell.length_c   1.000
_cell.angle_alpha   90.00
_cell.angle_beta   90.00
_cell.angle_gamma   90.00
#
_symmetry.space_group_name_H-M   'P 1'
#
loop_
_entity.id
_entity.type
_entity.pdbx_description
1 polymer ?
#
loop_
_entity_poly.entity_id
_entity_poly.type
_entity_poly.pdbx_seq_one_letter_code
_entity_poly.pdbx_strand_id
1 'polypeptide(L)' 'MAAREPCKKAIKVKTPSGKELELIPRKVWQLNPSGRKGVKVGLFQDPETGKFFRQKVPDDYPLCG' A
#
# COMPACT_ATOMS: atom_id res chain seq x y z
N MET A 1 -14.24 2.21 10.12
CA MET A 1 -13.25 2.80 11.05
C MET A 1 -12.05 3.21 10.22
N ALA A 2 -11.75 4.51 10.14
CA ALA A 2 -10.55 4.98 9.44
C ALA A 2 -9.32 4.50 10.21
N ALA A 3 -8.29 4.05 9.49
CA ALA A 3 -7.05 3.65 10.11
C ALA A 3 -6.42 4.88 10.77
N ARG A 4 -6.18 4.81 12.09
CA ARG A 4 -5.69 5.95 12.90
C ARG A 4 -4.18 5.90 13.13
N GLU A 5 -3.55 4.78 12.82
CA GLU A 5 -2.14 4.55 13.10
C GLU A 5 -1.30 4.57 11.83
N PRO A 6 -0.09 5.15 11.86
CA PRO A 6 0.81 5.13 10.72
C PRO A 6 1.22 3.69 10.40
N CYS A 7 1.39 3.41 9.11
CA CYS A 7 1.95 2.14 8.67
C CYS A 7 3.42 2.02 9.14
N LYS A 8 3.82 0.85 9.62
CA LYS A 8 5.17 0.63 10.19
C LYS A 8 5.98 -0.42 9.43
N LYS A 9 5.32 -1.34 8.72
CA LYS A 9 5.98 -2.45 8.03
C LYS A 9 6.35 -2.04 6.60
N ALA A 10 7.63 -2.11 6.24
CA ALA A 10 8.03 -1.97 4.85
C ALA A 10 7.59 -3.21 4.05
N ILE A 11 7.25 -3.01 2.77
CA ILE A 11 6.99 -4.11 1.86
C ILE A 11 7.75 -3.91 0.55
N LYS A 12 8.20 -5.01 -0.05
CA LYS A 12 8.81 -4.99 -1.37
C LYS A 12 7.77 -4.60 -2.41
N VAL A 13 8.00 -3.48 -3.09
CA VAL A 13 7.14 -2.95 -4.15
C VAL A 13 7.96 -2.58 -5.36
N LYS A 14 7.36 -2.75 -6.54
CA LYS A 14 7.90 -2.22 -7.79
C LYS A 14 7.38 -0.81 -8.02
N THR A 15 8.28 0.15 -8.08
CA THR A 15 7.92 1.54 -8.38
C THR A 15 7.55 1.70 -9.85
N PRO A 16 6.80 2.75 -10.23
CA PRO A 16 6.51 3.05 -11.63
C PRO A 16 7.78 3.30 -12.46
N SER A 17 8.90 3.69 -11.82
CA SER A 17 10.23 3.80 -12.43
C SER A 17 10.88 2.44 -12.74
N GLY A 18 10.22 1.34 -12.39
CA GLY A 18 10.68 -0.03 -12.68
C GLY A 18 11.59 -0.64 -11.61
N LYS A 19 11.91 0.10 -10.55
CA LYS A 19 12.81 -0.36 -9.48
C LYS A 19 12.05 -1.15 -8.41
N GLU A 20 12.71 -2.12 -7.81
CA GLU A 20 12.19 -2.85 -6.67
C GLU A 20 12.77 -2.25 -5.38
N LEU A 21 11.89 -1.71 -4.53
CA LEU A 21 12.27 -1.07 -3.27
C LEU A 21 11.40 -1.59 -2.12
N GLU A 22 11.93 -1.54 -0.91
CA GLU A 22 11.16 -1.78 0.30
C GLU A 22 10.63 -0.45 0.82
N LEU A 23 9.33 -0.21 0.64
CA LEU A 23 8.70 1.04 1.03
C LEU A 23 7.59 0.80 2.06
N ILE A 24 7.45 1.76 2.97
CA ILE A 24 6.34 1.80 3.91
C ILE A 24 5.18 2.52 3.20
N PRO A 25 3.99 1.90 3.06
CA PRO A 25 2.83 2.59 2.52
C PRO A 25 2.48 3.76 3.43
N ARG A 26 2.08 4.90 2.86
CA ARG A 26 1.52 6.00 3.64
C ARG A 26 0.13 5.69 4.17
N LYS A 27 -0.66 4.94 3.39
CA LYS A 27 -2.02 4.56 3.72
C LYS A 27 -2.38 3.22 3.08
N VAL A 28 -3.11 2.39 3.81
CA VAL A 28 -3.61 1.10 3.35
C VAL A 28 -5.12 1.02 3.60
N TRP A 29 -5.87 0.70 2.55
CA TRP A 29 -7.30 0.46 2.61
C TRP A 29 -7.65 -0.85 1.90
N GLN A 30 -8.85 -1.34 2.17
CA GLN A 30 -9.38 -2.54 1.52
C GLN A 30 -10.46 -2.15 0.52
N LEU A 31 -10.39 -2.73 -0.67
CA LEU A 31 -11.45 -2.73 -1.67
C LEU A 31 -12.09 -4.11 -1.65
N ASN A 32 -13.34 -4.20 -1.18
CA ASN A 32 -14.05 -5.47 -1.07
C ASN A 32 -15.39 -5.43 -1.81
N PRO A 33 -15.44 -5.85 -3.09
CA PRO A 33 -16.70 -5.98 -3.80
C PRO A 33 -17.53 -7.14 -3.23
N SER A 34 -18.84 -6.95 -3.09
CA SER A 34 -19.76 -7.97 -2.56
C SER A 34 -19.63 -9.29 -3.34
N GLY A 35 -19.50 -10.40 -2.61
CA GLY A 35 -19.39 -11.74 -3.19
C GLY A 35 -18.02 -12.08 -3.82
N ARG A 36 -17.00 -11.23 -3.66
CA ARG A 36 -15.63 -11.48 -4.16
C ARG A 36 -14.60 -11.32 -3.06
N LYS A 37 -13.42 -11.91 -3.25
CA LYS A 37 -12.28 -11.68 -2.36
C LYS A 37 -11.77 -10.24 -2.55
N GLY A 38 -11.87 -9.44 -1.50
CA GLY A 38 -11.32 -8.08 -1.49
C GLY A 38 -9.81 -8.04 -1.62
N VAL A 39 -9.28 -6.88 -1.99
CA VAL A 39 -7.84 -6.61 -2.08
C VAL A 39 -7.46 -5.47 -1.15
N LYS A 40 -6.29 -5.57 -0.53
CA LYS A 40 -5.71 -4.45 0.20
C LYS A 40 -4.81 -3.65 -0.75
N VAL A 41 -4.97 -2.34 -0.75
CA VAL A 41 -4.23 -1.41 -1.60
C VAL A 41 -3.49 -0.44 -0.69
N GLY A 42 -2.19 -0.29 -0.95
CA GLY A 42 -1.32 0.67 -0.30
C GLY A 42 -1.03 1.86 -1.23
N LEU A 43 -1.04 3.06 -0.67
CA LEU A 43 -0.53 4.27 -1.28
C LEU A 43 0.94 4.43 -0.92
N PHE A 44 1.80 4.47 -1.91
CA PHE A 44 3.23 4.66 -1.78
C PHE A 44 3.65 5.97 -2.43
N GLN A 45 4.81 6.47 -2.03
CA GLN A 45 5.48 7.58 -2.70
C GLN A 45 6.82 7.07 -3.22
N ASP A 46 7.05 7.25 -4.51
CA ASP A 46 8.32 6.92 -5.13
C ASP A 46 9.39 7.92 -4.64
N PRO A 47 10.47 7.46 -3.99
CA PRO A 47 11.47 8.37 -3.42
C PRO A 47 12.29 9.11 -4.48
N GLU A 48 12.35 8.59 -5.72
CA GLU A 48 13.09 9.23 -6.81
C GLU A 48 12.31 10.35 -7.49
N THR A 49 11.04 10.09 -7.82
CA THR A 49 10.20 11.02 -8.57
C THR A 49 9.27 11.84 -7.68
N GLY A 50 9.14 11.46 -6.40
CA GLY A 50 8.18 12.04 -5.46
C GLY A 50 6.71 11.71 -5.79
N LYS A 51 6.45 10.95 -6.86
CA LYS A 51 5.09 10.63 -7.33
C LYS A 51 4.44 9.58 -6.45
N PHE A 52 3.15 9.75 -6.22
CA PHE A 52 2.36 8.75 -5.54
C PHE A 52 1.92 7.65 -6.49
N PHE A 53 1.96 6.41 -6.01
CA PHE A 53 1.47 5.26 -6.75
C PHE A 53 0.74 4.29 -5.80
N ARG A 54 -0.13 3.47 -6.38
CA ARG A 54 -0.95 2.50 -5.64
C ARG A 54 -0.51 1.11 -6.02
N GLN A 55 -0.29 0.26 -5.03
CA GLN A 55 0.09 -1.13 -5.24
C GLN A 55 -0.74 -2.02 -4.31
N LYS A 56 -1.04 -3.24 -4.77
CA LYS A 56 -1.59 -4.28 -3.91
C LYS A 56 -0.60 -4.57 -2.77
N VAL A 57 -1.09 -4.64 -1.55
CA VAL A 57 -0.32 -5.09 -0.39
C VAL A 57 -0.75 -6.51 0.01
N PRO A 58 0.08 -7.25 0.78
CA PRO A 58 -0.29 -8.57 1.27
C PRO A 58 -1.63 -8.54 2.03
N ASP A 59 -2.40 -9.63 1.93
CA ASP A 59 -3.71 -9.76 2.59
C ASP A 59 -3.60 -9.66 4.13
N ASP A 60 -2.48 -10.09 4.72
CA ASP A 60 -2.22 -9.99 6.17
C ASP A 60 -1.84 -8.55 6.63
N TYR A 61 -1.51 -7.66 5.69
CA TYR A 61 -1.01 -6.33 6.04
C TYR A 61 -2.10 -5.49 6.75
N PRO A 62 -1.83 -4.83 7.90
CA PRO A 62 -2.85 -4.09 8.64
C PRO A 62 -3.33 -2.85 7.86
N LEU A 63 -4.60 -2.47 8.07
CA LEU A 63 -5.09 -1.18 7.58
C LEU A 63 -4.47 -0.05 8.44
N CYS A 64 -3.82 0.91 7.80
CA CYS A 64 -3.03 1.96 8.44
C CYS A 64 -3.07 3.26 7.61
N GLY A 65 -2.80 4.41 8.22
CA GLY A 65 -2.68 5.73 7.59
C GLY A 65 -3.96 6.52 7.31
#